data_AF-A0A8C0I9P5-F1
#
_entry.id   AF-A0A8C0I9P5-F1
#
_cell.length_a   1.000
_cell.length_b   1.000
_cell.length_c   1.000
_cell.angle_alpha   90.00
_cell.angle_beta   90.00
_cell.angle_gamma   90.00
#
_symmetry.space_group_name_H-M   'P 1'
#
loop_
_entity.id
_entity.type
_entity.pdbx_description
1 polymer ?
#
loop_
_entity_poly.entity_id
_entity_poly.type
_entity_poly.pdbx_seq_one_letter_code
_entity_poly.pdbx_strand_id
1 'polypeptide(L)'
;MLLAHTASTLPQDAVRGTAPAKSLLARHNRGAGAERATPQEKDLIHKLFKVLAPRFQPHPGSYTRLLQIPNRDSLDRAKMAVIELKGNPYPPLIRPQRNTEKTLLNQLLKGYREDMQRVATPEAPKNTLV
;
A
#
# COMPACT_ATOMS: atom_id res chain seq x y z
N MET A 1 19.95 -17.76 12.67
CA MET A 1 18.62 -18.09 13.23
C MET A 1 17.58 -17.32 12.43
N LEU A 2 16.93 -17.99 11.47
CA LEU A 2 16.13 -17.38 10.40
C LEU A 2 14.66 -17.78 10.60
N LEU A 3 13.81 -16.90 11.13
CA LEU A 3 12.38 -17.20 11.29
C LEU A 3 11.52 -15.95 11.13
N ALA A 4 10.86 -15.83 9.97
CA ALA A 4 9.42 -15.61 9.81
C ALA A 4 9.09 -15.30 8.34
N HIS A 5 8.95 -16.33 7.51
CA HIS A 5 8.30 -16.23 6.20
C HIS A 5 6.79 -16.40 6.40
N THR A 6 6.06 -15.31 6.65
CA THR A 6 4.58 -15.35 6.64
C THR A 6 4.09 -14.93 5.25
N ALA A 7 3.90 -15.88 4.36
CA ALA A 7 3.21 -15.67 3.10
C ALA A 7 1.71 -15.92 3.34
N SER A 8 0.87 -14.89 3.22
CA SER A 8 -0.58 -15.01 3.36
C SER A 8 -1.22 -15.11 1.98
N THR A 9 -2.17 -16.04 1.82
CA THR A 9 -2.94 -16.25 0.58
C THR A 9 -3.91 -15.11 0.35
N LEU A 10 -3.95 -14.55 -0.87
CA LEU A 10 -4.94 -13.55 -1.28
C LEU A 10 -6.20 -14.24 -1.84
N PRO A 11 -7.41 -13.94 -1.34
CA PRO A 11 -8.65 -14.40 -1.96
C PRO A 11 -8.86 -13.71 -3.33
N GLN A 12 -9.51 -14.42 -4.26
CA GLN A 12 -9.53 -14.08 -5.69
C GLN A 12 -10.28 -12.80 -6.06
N ASP A 13 -11.07 -12.22 -5.15
CA ASP A 13 -12.05 -11.16 -5.47
C ASP A 13 -11.65 -9.73 -5.06
N ALA A 14 -10.44 -9.51 -4.52
CA ALA A 14 -10.08 -8.23 -3.89
C ALA A 14 -9.64 -7.10 -4.87
N VAL A 15 -9.80 -7.25 -6.19
CA VAL A 15 -9.21 -6.32 -7.20
C VAL A 15 -10.22 -5.43 -7.93
N ARG A 16 -11.52 -5.50 -7.66
CA ARG A 16 -12.48 -4.58 -8.32
C ARG A 16 -13.46 -3.98 -7.31
N GLY A 17 -13.42 -2.65 -7.19
CA GLY A 17 -14.48 -1.89 -6.53
C GLY A 17 -15.83 -2.12 -7.21
N THR A 18 -16.88 -1.97 -6.41
CA THR A 18 -18.33 -2.09 -6.70
C THR A 18 -18.91 -3.51 -6.68
N ALA A 19 -19.76 -3.80 -5.68
CA ALA A 19 -21.16 -4.27 -5.76
C ALA A 19 -21.63 -4.85 -4.38
N PRO A 20 -22.90 -5.21 -4.17
CA PRO A 20 -23.84 -4.51 -3.29
C PRO A 20 -24.15 -5.27 -1.98
N ALA A 21 -24.89 -4.60 -1.10
CA ALA A 21 -25.47 -5.20 0.09
C ALA A 21 -26.40 -6.38 -0.26
N LYS A 22 -26.27 -7.44 0.55
CA LYS A 22 -27.18 -8.56 0.85
C LYS A 22 -26.72 -9.94 0.38
N SER A 23 -26.84 -10.85 1.36
CA SER A 23 -26.80 -12.31 1.29
C SER A 23 -25.44 -12.97 1.03
N LEU A 24 -24.76 -13.34 2.12
CA LEU A 24 -24.27 -14.71 2.26
C LEU A 24 -24.12 -15.06 3.74
N LEU A 25 -25.08 -15.85 4.19
CA LEU A 25 -25.15 -16.46 5.51
C LEU A 25 -24.03 -17.49 5.64
N ALA A 26 -22.85 -17.06 6.08
CA ALA A 26 -21.81 -17.98 6.55
C ALA A 26 -21.96 -18.18 8.06
N ARG A 27 -22.78 -19.19 8.40
CA ARG A 27 -22.73 -19.86 9.70
C ARG A 27 -21.30 -20.37 9.92
N HIS A 28 -20.53 -19.76 10.80
CA HIS A 28 -19.68 -20.45 11.76
C HIS A 28 -19.12 -19.46 12.80
N ASN A 29 -19.27 -19.87 14.06
CA ASN A 29 -18.57 -19.36 15.25
C ASN A 29 -19.10 -18.06 15.87
N ARG A 30 -20.26 -18.27 16.52
CA ARG A 30 -20.72 -17.64 17.77
C ARG A 30 -19.53 -17.34 18.70
N GLY A 31 -19.54 -16.14 19.28
CA GLY A 31 -18.44 -15.55 20.04
C GLY A 31 -17.77 -16.45 21.08
N ALA A 32 -16.45 -16.52 21.01
CA ALA A 32 -15.56 -17.02 22.05
C ALA A 32 -14.11 -16.59 21.73
N GLY A 33 -13.87 -15.28 21.55
CA GLY A 33 -12.56 -14.77 21.14
C GLY A 33 -11.84 -13.89 22.17
N ALA A 34 -12.53 -13.45 23.23
CA ALA A 34 -11.96 -12.48 24.18
C ALA A 34 -11.31 -13.12 25.41
N GLU A 35 -11.55 -14.40 25.70
CA GLU A 35 -11.26 -14.96 27.03
C GLU A 35 -9.99 -15.81 27.13
N ARG A 36 -9.25 -16.03 26.04
CA ARG A 36 -8.02 -16.83 26.06
C ARG A 36 -6.92 -16.25 25.16
N ALA A 37 -6.67 -14.95 25.28
CA ALA A 37 -5.45 -14.37 24.72
C ALA A 37 -4.24 -15.06 25.38
N THR A 38 -3.46 -15.79 24.58
CA THR A 38 -2.20 -16.39 25.04
C THR A 38 -1.29 -15.28 25.59
N PRO A 39 -0.36 -15.55 26.52
CA PRO A 39 0.48 -14.49 27.12
C PRO A 39 1.18 -13.60 26.08
N GLN A 40 1.55 -14.18 24.93
CA GLN A 40 2.17 -13.51 23.80
C GLN A 40 1.26 -12.47 23.13
N GLU A 41 -0.06 -12.68 23.12
CA GLU A 41 -1.03 -11.76 22.53
C GLU A 41 -1.30 -10.56 23.44
N LYS A 42 -1.19 -10.73 24.76
CA LYS A 42 -1.39 -9.62 25.72
C LYS A 42 -0.30 -8.56 25.59
N ASP A 43 0.94 -8.98 25.31
CA ASP A 43 2.06 -8.06 25.05
C ASP A 43 1.86 -7.23 23.78
N LEU A 44 1.07 -7.72 22.82
CA LEU A 44 0.78 -6.97 21.60
C LEU A 44 -0.08 -5.74 21.87
N ILE A 45 -0.91 -5.74 22.91
CA ILE A 45 -1.72 -4.58 23.30
C ILE A 45 -0.79 -3.43 23.71
N HIS A 46 0.22 -3.74 24.54
CA HIS A 46 1.23 -2.76 24.94
C HIS A 46 1.98 -2.23 23.71
N LYS A 47 2.44 -3.12 22.82
CA LYS A 47 3.14 -2.75 21.58
C LYS A 47 2.27 -1.87 20.66
N LEU A 48 0.98 -2.18 20.53
CA LEU A 48 0.05 -1.43 19.69
C LEU A 48 -0.08 0.02 20.17
N PHE A 49 -0.38 0.23 21.45
CA PHE A 49 -0.67 1.56 21.97
C PHE A 49 0.59 2.36 22.35
N LYS A 50 1.66 1.71 22.80
CA LYS A 50 2.88 2.41 23.23
C LYS A 50 3.92 2.59 22.14
N VAL A 51 3.95 1.70 21.14
CA VAL A 51 4.98 1.73 20.09
C VAL A 51 4.38 2.07 18.73
N LEU A 52 3.33 1.37 18.29
CA LEU A 52 2.80 1.54 16.93
C LEU A 52 1.93 2.78 16.77
N ALA A 53 1.05 3.08 17.72
CA ALA A 53 0.15 4.24 17.62
C ALA A 53 0.91 5.59 17.55
N PRO A 54 1.89 5.88 18.44
CA PRO A 54 2.66 7.13 18.34
C PRO A 54 3.50 7.20 17.06
N ARG A 55 4.05 6.06 16.60
CA ARG A 55 4.83 5.98 15.35
C ARG A 55 4.03 6.43 14.13
N PHE A 56 2.74 6.12 14.10
CA PHE A 56 1.90 6.40 12.95
C PHE A 56 1.08 7.69 13.07
N GLN A 57 1.15 8.39 14.21
CA GLN A 57 0.46 9.67 14.40
C GLN A 57 0.70 10.72 13.28
N PRO A 58 1.93 10.91 12.74
CA PRO A 58 2.13 11.87 11.65
C PRO A 58 1.76 11.35 10.26
N HIS A 59 1.25 10.11 10.14
CA HIS A 59 0.95 9.45 8.87
C HIS A 59 -0.57 9.39 8.62
N PRO A 60 -1.20 10.42 8.01
CA PRO A 60 -2.66 10.43 7.77
C PRO A 60 -3.13 9.45 6.67
N GLY A 61 -2.31 8.47 6.29
CA GLY A 61 -2.56 7.54 5.19
C GLY A 61 -2.47 6.08 5.62
N SER A 62 -2.23 5.18 4.66
CA SER A 62 -2.11 3.75 4.99
C SER A 62 -0.93 3.47 5.92
N TYR A 63 -1.15 2.64 6.94
CA TYR A 63 -0.07 2.17 7.84
C TYR A 63 0.66 0.95 7.27
N THR A 64 -0.01 0.23 6.38
CA THR A 64 0.49 -0.99 5.75
C THR A 64 0.88 -0.75 4.30
N ARG A 65 1.75 -1.62 3.81
CA ARG A 65 2.02 -1.85 2.40
C ARG A 65 1.75 -3.31 2.10
N LEU A 66 1.19 -3.58 0.93
CA LEU A 66 0.96 -4.91 0.40
C LEU A 66 1.74 -5.05 -0.91
N LEU A 67 2.53 -6.11 -1.02
CA LEU A 67 3.29 -6.45 -2.23
C LEU A 67 2.98 -7.88 -2.63
N GLN A 68 2.52 -8.05 -3.86
CA GLN A 68 2.32 -9.38 -4.43
C GLN A 68 3.68 -10.03 -4.67
N ILE A 69 3.78 -11.30 -4.27
CA ILE A 69 4.95 -12.14 -4.53
C ILE A 69 4.55 -13.27 -5.48
N PRO A 70 5.51 -14.02 -6.04
CA PRO A 70 5.19 -15.18 -6.86
C PRO A 70 4.23 -16.12 -6.14
N ASN A 71 3.43 -16.83 -6.93
CA ASN A 71 2.50 -17.83 -6.39
C ASN A 71 3.29 -18.89 -5.62
N ARG A 72 2.64 -19.49 -4.63
CA ARG A 72 3.24 -20.56 -3.84
C ARG A 72 3.60 -21.74 -4.75
N ASP A 73 4.79 -22.31 -4.56
CA ASP A 73 5.31 -23.41 -5.39
C ASP A 73 4.56 -24.75 -5.20
N SER A 74 3.58 -24.80 -4.30
CA SER A 74 2.73 -25.97 -4.08
C SER A 74 1.75 -26.21 -5.23
N LEU A 75 1.16 -27.41 -5.26
CA LEU A 75 0.26 -27.86 -6.32
C LEU A 75 -0.94 -26.92 -6.57
N ASP A 76 -1.43 -26.24 -5.53
CA ASP A 76 -2.55 -25.31 -5.60
C ASP A 76 -2.20 -23.93 -6.20
N ARG A 77 -0.91 -23.62 -6.37
CA ARG A 77 -0.39 -22.38 -6.97
C ARG A 77 -1.07 -21.11 -6.45
N ALA A 78 -1.36 -21.06 -5.15
CA ALA A 78 -2.11 -19.97 -4.55
C ALA A 78 -1.41 -18.60 -4.76
N LYS A 79 -2.20 -17.55 -4.98
CA LYS A 79 -1.71 -16.17 -5.05
C LYS A 79 -1.28 -15.70 -3.66
N MET A 80 -0.07 -15.14 -3.57
CA MET A 80 0.54 -14.75 -2.31
C MET A 80 0.87 -13.26 -2.29
N ALA A 81 0.88 -12.68 -1.09
CA ALA A 81 1.40 -11.35 -0.86
C ALA A 81 2.08 -11.22 0.51
N VAL A 82 2.96 -10.21 0.59
CA VAL A 82 3.59 -9.74 1.82
C VAL A 82 2.87 -8.48 2.27
N ILE A 83 2.46 -8.45 3.53
CA ILE A 83 1.97 -7.24 4.20
C ILE A 83 3.01 -6.76 5.21
N GLU A 84 3.38 -5.49 5.13
CA GLU A 84 4.33 -4.88 6.05
C GLU A 84 3.77 -3.60 6.67
N LEU A 85 4.15 -3.32 7.92
CA LEU A 85 3.95 -2.02 8.54
C LEU A 85 5.04 -1.06 8.05
N LYS A 86 4.67 0.17 7.67
CA LYS A 86 5.64 1.19 7.23
C LYS A 86 6.59 1.55 8.36
N GLY A 87 7.87 1.79 8.04
CA GLY A 87 8.89 2.15 9.02
C GLY A 87 9.21 1.01 10.00
N ASN A 88 9.00 -0.24 9.59
CA ASN A 88 9.55 -1.39 10.32
C ASN A 88 11.09 -1.41 10.22
N PRO A 89 11.81 -2.05 11.17
CA PRO A 89 13.27 -2.06 11.19
C PRO A 89 13.90 -3.11 10.27
N TYR A 90 13.12 -3.76 9.40
CA TYR A 90 13.63 -4.78 8.49
C TYR A 90 14.15 -4.17 7.19
N PRO A 91 15.00 -4.90 6.43
CA PRO A 91 15.43 -4.45 5.11
C PRO A 91 14.25 -4.11 4.21
N PRO A 92 14.33 -3.01 3.43
CA PRO A 92 13.21 -2.58 2.59
C PRO A 92 12.93 -3.61 1.50
N LEU A 93 11.65 -3.92 1.28
CA LEU A 93 11.22 -4.80 0.19
C LEU A 93 11.56 -4.20 -1.18
N ILE A 94 11.95 -5.05 -2.14
CA ILE A 94 12.20 -4.65 -3.53
C ILE A 94 10.86 -4.20 -4.13
N ARG A 95 10.83 -2.95 -4.59
CA ARG A 95 9.64 -2.35 -5.19
C ARG A 95 9.82 -2.20 -6.70
N PRO A 96 8.78 -2.43 -7.51
CA PRO A 96 8.80 -1.99 -8.89
C PRO A 96 8.96 -0.47 -8.91
N GLN A 97 10.05 0.00 -9.51
CA GLN A 97 10.32 1.43 -9.66
C GLN A 97 9.45 1.99 -10.77
N ARG A 98 8.95 3.21 -10.58
CA ARG A 98 8.28 3.93 -11.67
C ARG A 98 9.32 4.36 -12.70
N ASN A 99 8.89 4.48 -13.95
CA ASN A 99 9.73 5.01 -15.01
C ASN A 99 10.29 6.38 -14.64
N THR A 100 11.60 6.55 -14.76
CA THR A 100 12.30 7.80 -14.50
C THR A 100 11.80 8.90 -15.45
N GLU A 101 11.89 10.16 -15.01
CA GLU A 101 11.53 11.31 -15.83
C GLU A 101 12.29 11.39 -17.16
N LYS A 102 13.51 10.84 -17.21
CA LYS A 102 14.40 10.86 -18.38
C LYS A 102 14.02 9.85 -19.49
N THR A 103 12.94 9.10 -19.33
CA THR A 103 12.44 8.31 -20.47
C THR A 103 11.96 9.24 -21.57
N LEU A 104 12.11 8.83 -22.84
CA LEU A 104 11.69 9.62 -23.99
C LEU A 104 10.24 10.09 -23.84
N LEU A 105 9.34 9.17 -23.48
CA LEU A 105 7.92 9.48 -23.25
C LEU A 105 7.73 10.57 -22.18
N ASN A 106 8.39 10.44 -21.03
CA ASN A 106 8.23 11.41 -19.93
C ASN A 106 8.82 12.79 -20.28
N GLN A 107 9.91 12.84 -21.05
CA GLN A 107 10.46 14.11 -21.57
C GLN A 107 9.52 14.77 -22.57
N LEU A 108 8.92 14.00 -23.48
CA LEU A 108 7.93 14.51 -24.44
C LEU A 108 6.69 15.05 -23.72
N LEU A 109 6.17 14.31 -22.74
CA LEU A 109 5.04 14.75 -21.92
C LEU A 109 5.37 16.00 -21.10
N LYS A 110 6.63 16.14 -20.64
CA LYS A 110 7.09 17.33 -19.93
C LYS A 110 7.13 18.55 -20.86
N GLY A 111 7.75 18.43 -22.03
CA GLY A 111 7.79 19.52 -23.02
C GLY A 111 6.39 19.97 -23.42
N TYR A 112 5.50 19.02 -23.70
CA TYR A 112 4.10 19.34 -24.01
C TYR A 112 3.39 20.10 -22.88
N ARG A 113 3.60 19.71 -21.61
CA ARG A 113 3.03 20.43 -20.46
C ARG A 113 3.55 21.85 -20.34
N GLU A 114 4.83 22.06 -20.59
CA GLU A 114 5.45 23.39 -20.54
C GLU A 114 4.92 24.30 -21.65
N ASP A 115 4.79 23.78 -22.87
CA ASP A 115 4.23 24.54 -24.00
C ASP A 115 2.76 24.91 -23.76
N MET A 116 1.96 24.00 -23.21
CA MET A 116 0.57 24.29 -22.83
C MET A 116 0.47 25.37 -21.74
N GLN A 117 1.40 25.38 -20.77
CA GLN A 117 1.45 26.42 -19.74
C GLN A 117 1.83 27.79 -20.31
N ARG A 118 2.73 27.83 -21.29
CA ARG A 118 3.10 29.07 -22.01
C ARG A 118 1.93 29.62 -22.80
N VAL A 119 1.17 28.76 -23.49
CA VAL A 119 -0.04 29.19 -24.22
C VAL A 119 -1.14 29.68 -23.26
N ALA A 120 -1.30 29.02 -22.11
CA ALA A 120 -2.33 29.37 -21.12
C ALA A 120 -2.01 30.64 -20.32
N THR A 121 -0.74 31.05 -20.25
CA THR A 121 -0.34 32.30 -19.60
C THR A 121 -0.25 33.38 -20.68
N PRO A 122 -1.26 34.25 -20.87
CA PRO A 122 -1.15 35.32 -21.85
C PRO A 122 0.04 36.19 -21.45
N GLU A 123 1.03 36.34 -22.34
CA GLU A 123 2.17 37.23 -22.10
C GLU A 123 1.61 38.63 -21.80
N ALA A 124 1.85 39.12 -20.58
CA ALA A 124 1.59 40.50 -20.24
C ALA A 124 2.34 41.39 -21.26
N PRO A 125 1.70 42.45 -21.80
CA PRO A 125 2.30 43.26 -22.83
C PRO A 125 3.62 43.82 -22.31
N LYS A 126 4.72 43.42 -22.97
CA LYS A 126 6.03 44.05 -22.81
C LYS A 126 5.88 45.48 -23.34
N ASN A 127 5.39 46.38 -22.46
CA ASN A 127 5.21 47.78 -22.78
C ASN A 127 6.55 48.36 -23.22
N THR A 128 6.56 48.78 -24.48
CA THR A 128 7.39 49.83 -25.06
C THR A 128 7.74 50.87 -24.02
N LEU A 129 9.03 51.01 -23.71
CA LEU A 129 9.57 52.26 -23.22
C LEU A 129 10.52 52.79 -24.29
N VAL A 130 10.19 54.03 -24.65
CA VAL A 130 10.76 54.97 -25.62
C VAL A 130 12.28 54.92 -25.73
#